data_AF-A0AA43CPN6-F1
#
_entry.id   AF-A0AA43CPN6-F1
#
_cell.length_a   1.000
_cell.length_b   1.000
_cell.length_c   1.000
_cell.angle_alpha   90.00
_cell.angle_beta   90.00
_cell.angle_gamma   90.00
#
_symmetry.space_group_name_H-M   'P 1'
#
loop_
_entity.id
_entity.type
_entity.pdbx_description
1 polymer ?
#
loop_
_entity_poly.entity_id
_entity_poly.type
_entity_poly.pdbx_seq_one_letter_code
_entity_poly.pdbx_strand_id
1 'polypeptide(L)'
;MAEAAKQTKAAKATAPWRPRILFWTVLLPVAGLFLPTLTVLALAMLPTLGAYVAERSRENHLVVTVGLMNFCGSLPAVVKLWSAGQSFAAIGPVLHDVFGWLVAYSAAGIGWLIYLLMPPIVASYCRVASETHVQLLKLDQRKLVEVWGEAVAQPPETGAPPGAG
;
A
#
# COMPACT_ATOMS: atom_id res chain seq x y z
N MET A 1 10.07 45.02 -43.37
CA MET A 1 9.80 43.59 -43.69
C MET A 1 11.15 42.92 -43.87
N ALA A 2 11.34 41.74 -43.27
CA ALA A 2 12.58 40.96 -43.16
C ALA A 2 13.63 41.57 -42.20
N GLU A 3 13.69 41.19 -40.93
CA GLU A 3 14.23 39.94 -40.34
C GLU A 3 15.77 39.91 -40.30
N ALA A 4 16.31 39.38 -39.19
CA ALA A 4 17.71 39.23 -38.79
C ALA A 4 18.32 40.45 -38.04
N ALA A 5 18.78 40.35 -36.78
CA ALA A 5 19.58 39.26 -36.26
C ALA A 5 19.34 38.99 -34.76
N LYS A 6 18.90 37.76 -34.48
CA LYS A 6 19.26 36.89 -33.36
C LYS A 6 20.16 37.51 -32.27
N GLN A 7 19.56 37.86 -31.14
CA GLN A 7 20.23 37.79 -29.84
C GLN A 7 19.33 37.15 -28.79
N THR A 8 18.84 35.94 -29.06
CA THR A 8 18.41 35.02 -28.00
C THR A 8 19.67 34.35 -27.47
N LYS A 9 20.24 34.91 -26.39
CA LYS A 9 21.24 34.21 -25.57
C LYS A 9 20.59 32.91 -25.07
N ALA A 10 20.93 31.80 -25.72
CA ALA A 10 20.67 30.48 -25.18
C ALA A 10 21.49 30.36 -23.88
N ALA A 11 20.82 30.50 -22.74
CA ALA A 11 21.37 30.10 -21.46
C ALA A 11 21.73 28.62 -21.56
N LYS A 12 23.02 28.31 -21.66
CA LYS A 12 23.51 26.94 -21.53
C LYS A 12 23.09 26.47 -20.13
N ALA A 13 22.08 25.61 -20.07
CA ALA A 13 21.74 24.88 -18.86
C ALA A 13 22.99 24.10 -18.44
N THR A 14 23.68 24.59 -17.42
CA THR A 14 24.80 23.87 -16.81
C THR A 14 24.23 22.61 -16.20
N ALA A 15 24.69 21.46 -16.69
CA ALA A 15 24.28 20.17 -16.16
C ALA A 15 24.40 20.18 -14.62
N PRO A 16 23.41 19.65 -13.87
CA PRO A 16 23.34 19.74 -12.42
C PRO A 16 24.33 18.76 -11.77
N TRP A 17 25.62 18.94 -12.03
CA TRP A 17 26.68 18.05 -11.54
C TRP A 17 27.04 18.34 -10.08
N ARG A 18 26.93 19.61 -9.67
CA ARG A 18 27.12 20.05 -8.27
C ARG A 18 26.15 19.43 -7.27
N PRO A 19 24.82 19.38 -7.49
CA PRO A 19 23.92 18.70 -6.56
C PRO A 19 24.14 17.18 -6.56
N ARG A 20 24.56 16.58 -7.68
CA ARG A 20 24.88 15.14 -7.75
C ARG A 20 26.13 14.80 -6.94
N ILE A 21 27.20 15.59 -7.04
CA ILE A 21 28.42 15.38 -6.23
C ILE A 21 28.11 15.59 -4.75
N LEU A 22 27.41 16.66 -4.39
CA LEU A 22 26.99 16.92 -3.01
C LEU A 22 26.14 15.78 -2.44
N PHE A 23 25.19 15.28 -3.24
CA PHE A 23 24.38 14.13 -2.90
C PHE A 23 25.24 12.89 -2.60
N TRP A 24 26.18 12.53 -3.47
CA TRP A 24 27.06 11.37 -3.23
C TRP A 24 28.00 11.55 -2.05
N THR A 25 28.54 12.75 -1.82
CA THR A 25 29.43 13.02 -0.68
C THR A 25 28.73 12.95 0.67
N VAL A 26 27.43 13.24 0.73
CA VAL A 26 26.63 13.13 1.95
C VAL A 26 26.05 11.73 2.09
N LEU A 27 25.56 11.13 0.99
CA LEU A 27 24.91 9.83 1.00
C LEU A 27 25.86 8.71 1.41
N LEU A 28 27.08 8.70 0.90
CA LEU A 28 28.04 7.59 1.10
C LEU A 28 28.46 7.41 2.57
N PRO A 29 28.86 8.45 3.34
CA PRO A 29 29.15 8.29 4.76
C PRO A 29 27.89 8.01 5.59
N VAL A 30 26.73 8.56 5.22
CA VAL A 30 25.46 8.25 5.89
C VAL A 30 25.10 6.77 5.71
N ALA A 31 25.20 6.24 4.49
CA ALA A 31 25.00 4.81 4.22
C ALA A 31 26.03 3.93 4.95
N GLY A 32 27.28 4.41 5.02
CA GLY A 32 28.38 3.88 5.83
C GLY A 32 27.97 3.66 7.29
N LEU A 33 27.35 4.69 7.87
CA LEU A 33 26.86 4.67 9.25
C LEU A 33 25.72 3.66 9.39
N PHE A 34 24.70 3.69 8.53
CA PHE A 34 23.54 2.81 8.67
C PHE A 34 23.75 1.33 8.29
N LEU A 35 24.97 0.90 7.88
CA LEU A 35 25.26 -0.49 7.50
C LEU A 35 24.79 -1.53 8.50
N PRO A 36 25.11 -1.43 9.81
CA PRO A 36 24.65 -2.41 10.81
C PRO A 36 23.12 -2.48 10.87
N THR A 37 22.44 -1.33 10.82
CA THR A 37 20.98 -1.27 10.79
C THR A 37 20.40 -1.92 9.56
N LEU A 38 20.99 -1.68 8.37
CA LEU A 38 20.56 -2.31 7.13
C LEU A 38 20.74 -3.83 7.17
N THR A 39 21.82 -4.34 7.77
CA THR A 39 22.02 -5.80 7.88
C THR A 39 20.97 -6.47 8.76
N VAL A 40 20.68 -5.92 9.93
CA VAL A 40 19.65 -6.45 10.84
C VAL A 40 18.27 -6.32 10.19
N LEU A 41 17.96 -5.18 9.58
CA LEU A 41 16.68 -4.95 8.94
C LEU A 41 16.48 -5.85 7.72
N ALA A 42 17.50 -6.07 6.90
CA ALA A 42 17.43 -6.97 5.74
C ALA A 42 17.06 -8.40 6.16
N LEU A 43 17.61 -8.86 7.29
CA LEU A 43 17.31 -10.18 7.85
C LEU A 43 15.92 -10.21 8.51
N ALA A 44 15.56 -9.20 9.29
CA ALA A 44 14.23 -9.12 9.91
C ALA A 44 13.11 -8.97 8.86
N MET A 45 13.41 -8.39 7.69
CA MET A 45 12.47 -8.21 6.59
C MET A 45 12.30 -9.45 5.70
N LEU A 46 12.98 -10.58 5.96
CA LEU A 46 12.80 -11.80 5.16
C LEU A 46 11.33 -12.23 4.94
N PRO A 47 10.42 -12.14 5.92
CA PRO A 47 9.00 -12.45 5.71
C PRO A 47 8.30 -11.58 4.65
N THR A 48 8.76 -10.33 4.42
CA THR A 48 8.18 -9.47 3.38
C THR A 48 8.54 -9.97 1.98
N LEU A 49 9.73 -10.57 1.81
CA LEU A 49 10.10 -11.26 0.58
C LEU A 49 9.20 -12.48 0.35
N GLY A 50 8.89 -13.23 1.41
CA GLY A 50 7.92 -14.32 1.34
C GLY A 50 6.54 -13.83 0.87
N ALA A 51 6.07 -12.70 1.41
CA ALA A 51 4.83 -12.07 0.97
C ALA A 51 4.90 -11.56 -0.49
N TYR A 52 6.04 -11.02 -0.90
CA TYR A 52 6.28 -10.58 -2.28
C TYR A 52 6.21 -11.72 -3.29
N VAL A 53 6.78 -12.88 -2.96
CA VAL A 53 6.70 -14.08 -3.82
C VAL A 53 5.29 -14.68 -3.82
N ALA A 54 4.59 -14.63 -2.69
CA ALA A 54 3.22 -15.16 -2.57
C ALA A 54 2.16 -14.26 -3.22
N GLU A 55 2.45 -12.98 -3.42
CA GLU A 55 1.52 -12.03 -4.01
C GLU A 55 1.20 -12.40 -5.47
N ARG A 56 -0.10 -12.46 -5.77
CA ARG A 56 -0.62 -12.74 -7.12
C ARG A 56 -1.48 -11.58 -7.65
N SER A 57 -1.87 -10.65 -6.79
CA SER A 57 -2.67 -9.48 -7.16
C SER A 57 -1.81 -8.38 -7.75
N ARG A 58 -2.34 -7.70 -8.78
CA ARG A 58 -1.67 -6.58 -9.46
C ARG A 58 -1.47 -5.36 -8.54
N GLU A 59 -2.27 -5.25 -7.49
CA GLU A 59 -2.29 -4.10 -6.58
C GLU A 59 -1.36 -4.28 -5.36
N ASN A 60 -0.70 -5.45 -5.23
CA ASN A 60 0.31 -5.75 -4.21
C ASN A 60 -0.13 -5.51 -2.75
N HIS A 61 -1.41 -5.68 -2.46
CA HIS A 61 -1.98 -5.44 -1.13
C HIS A 61 -1.34 -6.33 -0.04
N LEU A 62 -1.04 -7.59 -0.33
CA LEU A 62 -0.39 -8.50 0.63
C LEU A 62 0.99 -7.99 0.99
N VAL A 63 1.78 -7.59 -0.02
CA VAL A 63 3.15 -7.10 0.17
C VAL A 63 3.17 -5.82 1.00
N VAL A 64 2.26 -4.89 0.72
CA VAL A 64 2.19 -3.62 1.46
C VAL A 64 1.77 -3.85 2.89
N THR A 65 0.70 -4.61 3.14
CA THR A 65 0.20 -4.85 4.51
C THR A 65 1.20 -5.66 5.34
N VAL A 66 1.74 -6.75 4.80
CA VAL A 66 2.75 -7.57 5.50
C VAL A 66 4.06 -6.80 5.65
N GLY A 67 4.45 -6.03 4.63
CA GLY A 67 5.66 -5.22 4.63
C GLY A 67 5.66 -4.18 5.74
N LEU A 68 4.59 -3.39 5.82
CA LEU A 68 4.44 -2.37 6.86
C LEU A 68 4.34 -2.99 8.26
N MET A 69 3.58 -4.09 8.40
CA MET A 69 3.42 -4.74 9.70
C MET A 69 4.75 -5.37 10.17
N ASN A 70 5.45 -6.07 9.29
CA ASN A 70 6.77 -6.62 9.61
C ASN A 70 7.76 -5.50 9.96
N PHE A 71 7.76 -4.39 9.20
CA PHE A 71 8.63 -3.25 9.48
C PHE A 71 8.40 -2.71 10.90
N CYS A 72 7.15 -2.55 11.31
CA CYS A 72 6.79 -2.17 12.68
C CYS A 72 7.32 -3.20 13.70
N GLY A 73 7.16 -4.49 13.44
CA GLY A 73 7.67 -5.57 14.29
C GLY A 73 9.20 -5.65 14.38
N SER A 74 9.92 -5.11 13.39
CA SER A 74 11.39 -5.06 13.39
C SER A 74 11.97 -3.88 14.17
N LEU A 75 11.16 -2.87 14.50
CA LEU A 75 11.61 -1.67 15.22
C LEU A 75 12.29 -1.99 16.56
N PRO A 76 11.82 -2.91 17.41
CA PRO A 76 12.49 -3.27 18.65
C PRO A 76 13.93 -3.76 18.43
N ALA A 77 14.17 -4.54 17.37
CA ALA A 77 15.51 -5.01 17.02
C ALA A 77 16.42 -3.85 16.57
N VAL A 78 15.87 -2.89 15.81
CA VAL A 78 16.60 -1.68 15.40
C VAL A 78 16.94 -0.80 16.61
N VAL A 79 15.98 -0.56 17.49
CA VAL A 79 16.18 0.23 18.72
C VAL A 79 17.25 -0.42 19.59
N LYS A 80 17.19 -1.75 19.78
CA LYS A 80 18.19 -2.49 20.55
C LYS A 80 19.61 -2.34 19.95
N LEU A 81 19.73 -2.38 18.63
CA LEU A 81 21.00 -2.17 17.94
C LEU A 81 21.52 -0.74 18.13
N TRP A 82 20.65 0.26 18.08
CA TRP A 82 21.01 1.66 18.30
C TRP A 82 21.46 1.91 19.74
N SER A 83 20.77 1.33 20.72
CA SER A 83 21.18 1.39 22.13
C SER A 83 22.53 0.71 22.38
N ALA A 84 22.90 -0.27 21.55
CA ALA A 84 24.21 -0.94 21.61
C ALA A 84 25.33 -0.22 20.82
N GLY A 85 25.09 1.02 20.38
CA GLY A 85 26.11 1.85 19.72
C GLY A 85 26.26 1.61 18.22
N GLN A 86 25.33 0.88 17.60
CA GLN A 86 25.23 0.75 16.15
C GLN A 86 26.55 0.30 15.47
N SER A 87 27.24 -0.65 16.10
CA SER A 87 28.51 -1.21 15.64
C SER A 87 28.33 -2.62 15.06
N PHE A 88 29.30 -3.09 14.26
CA PHE A 88 29.29 -4.48 13.77
C PHE A 88 29.34 -5.51 14.91
N ALA A 89 29.98 -5.19 16.03
CA ALA A 89 30.01 -6.05 17.22
C ALA A 89 28.63 -6.19 17.88
N ALA A 90 27.77 -5.17 17.78
CA ALA A 90 26.43 -5.18 18.33
C ALA A 90 25.44 -6.03 17.51
N ILE A 91 25.77 -6.40 16.28
CA ILE A 91 24.89 -7.20 15.41
C ILE A 91 24.69 -8.62 15.98
N GLY A 92 25.76 -9.28 16.42
CA GLY A 92 25.70 -10.66 16.93
C GLY A 92 24.69 -10.85 18.06
N PRO A 93 24.77 -10.05 19.14
CA PRO A 93 23.80 -10.11 20.25
C PRO A 93 22.35 -9.80 19.86
N VAL A 94 22.13 -8.94 18.86
CA VAL A 94 20.79 -8.63 18.34
C VAL A 94 20.26 -9.78 17.48
N LEU A 95 21.09 -10.39 16.64
CA LEU A 95 20.71 -11.54 15.80
C LEU A 95 20.47 -12.81 16.61
N HIS A 96 21.10 -12.96 17.78
CA HIS A 96 20.89 -14.12 18.65
C HIS A 96 19.68 -13.95 19.59
N ASP A 97 18.97 -12.82 19.54
CA ASP A 97 17.80 -12.57 20.37
C ASP A 97 16.53 -13.21 19.79
N VAL A 98 16.21 -14.41 20.27
CA VAL A 98 15.03 -15.19 19.85
C VAL A 98 13.73 -14.39 20.01
N PHE A 99 13.60 -13.58 21.08
CA PHE A 99 12.40 -12.79 21.31
C PHE A 99 12.24 -11.68 20.27
N GLY A 100 13.34 -11.07 19.83
CA GLY A 100 13.33 -10.07 18.76
C GLY A 100 12.80 -10.64 17.45
N TRP A 101 13.25 -11.84 17.07
CA TRP A 101 12.73 -12.54 15.88
C TRP A 101 11.27 -12.94 16.01
N LEU A 102 10.87 -13.42 17.18
CA LEU A 102 9.49 -13.81 17.44
C LEU A 102 8.53 -12.61 17.24
N VAL A 103 8.90 -11.43 17.75
CA VAL A 103 8.10 -10.21 17.58
C VAL A 103 8.06 -9.77 16.12
N ALA A 104 9.20 -9.75 15.43
CA ALA A 104 9.24 -9.35 14.02
C ALA A 104 8.39 -10.29 13.15
N TYR A 105 8.56 -11.60 13.31
CA TYR A 105 7.89 -12.59 12.46
C TYR A 105 6.42 -12.75 12.82
N SER A 106 6.03 -12.61 14.08
CA SER A 106 4.62 -12.57 14.46
C SER A 106 3.91 -11.35 13.86
N ALA A 107 4.55 -10.19 13.84
CA ALA A 107 4.00 -9.01 13.16
C ALA A 107 3.77 -9.28 11.66
N ALA A 108 4.73 -9.92 10.97
CA ALA A 108 4.53 -10.34 9.58
C ALA A 108 3.34 -11.30 9.42
N GLY A 109 3.21 -12.27 10.33
CA GLY A 109 2.09 -13.21 10.38
C GLY A 109 0.73 -12.51 10.59
N ILE A 110 0.69 -11.47 11.43
CA ILE A 110 -0.50 -10.64 11.63
C ILE A 110 -0.85 -9.90 10.33
N GLY A 111 0.13 -9.39 9.59
CA GLY A 111 -0.11 -8.79 8.28
C GLY A 111 -0.79 -9.75 7.30
N TRP A 112 -0.36 -11.02 7.31
CA TRP A 112 -0.98 -12.10 6.52
C TRP A 112 -2.42 -12.37 6.97
N LEU A 113 -2.64 -12.41 8.29
CA LEU A 113 -3.95 -12.61 8.88
C LEU A 113 -4.92 -11.48 8.49
N ILE A 114 -4.47 -10.22 8.54
CA ILE A 114 -5.29 -9.06 8.11
C ILE A 114 -5.69 -9.21 6.64
N TYR A 115 -4.75 -9.60 5.77
CA TYR A 115 -5.03 -9.80 4.36
C TYR A 115 -6.07 -10.90 4.12
N LEU A 116 -6.01 -12.00 4.86
CA LEU A 116 -6.98 -13.10 4.75
C LEU A 116 -8.36 -12.76 5.31
N LEU A 117 -8.44 -11.92 6.36
CA LEU A 117 -9.71 -11.49 6.94
C LEU A 117 -10.39 -10.36 6.17
N MET A 118 -9.67 -9.59 5.36
CA MET A 118 -10.26 -8.46 4.65
C MET A 118 -11.40 -8.84 3.69
N PRO A 119 -11.27 -9.85 2.81
CA PRO A 119 -12.33 -10.22 1.87
C PRO A 119 -13.69 -10.53 2.52
N PRO A 120 -13.80 -11.37 3.58
CA PRO A 120 -15.10 -11.61 4.21
C PRO A 120 -15.67 -10.38 4.92
N ILE A 121 -14.83 -9.50 5.47
CA ILE A 121 -15.26 -8.25 6.11
C ILE A 121 -15.85 -7.30 5.06
N VAL A 122 -15.17 -7.13 3.93
CA VAL A 122 -15.66 -6.28 2.84
C VAL A 122 -16.93 -6.87 2.22
N ALA A 123 -17.00 -8.20 2.05
CA ALA A 123 -18.18 -8.86 1.52
C ALA A 123 -19.41 -8.69 2.43
N SER A 124 -19.25 -8.80 3.75
CA SER A 124 -20.35 -8.57 4.70
C SER A 124 -20.80 -7.11 4.69
N TYR A 125 -19.86 -6.17 4.65
CA TYR A 125 -20.17 -4.74 4.54
C TYR A 125 -20.93 -4.42 3.25
N CYS A 126 -20.49 -4.92 2.09
CA CYS A 126 -21.16 -4.73 0.82
C CYS A 126 -22.59 -5.30 0.82
N ARG A 127 -22.82 -6.45 1.47
CA ARG A 127 -24.17 -7.02 1.61
C ARG A 127 -25.10 -6.07 2.37
N VAL A 128 -24.68 -5.59 3.54
CA VAL A 128 -25.47 -4.66 4.36
C VAL A 128 -25.72 -3.33 3.63
N ALA A 129 -24.70 -2.80 2.96
CA ALA A 129 -24.83 -1.57 2.18
C ALA A 129 -25.82 -1.76 1.02
N SER A 130 -25.77 -2.90 0.32
CA SER A 130 -26.70 -3.20 -0.77
C SER A 130 -28.15 -3.31 -0.29
N GLU A 131 -28.39 -3.93 0.86
CA GLU A 131 -29.72 -4.04 1.45
C GLU A 131 -30.29 -2.67 1.82
N THR A 132 -29.44 -1.80 2.39
CA THR A 132 -29.83 -0.43 2.75
C THR A 132 -30.19 0.39 1.51
N HIS A 133 -29.37 0.30 0.45
CA HIS A 133 -29.65 0.98 -0.81
C HIS A 133 -30.95 0.50 -1.46
N VAL A 134 -31.21 -0.81 -1.46
CA VAL A 134 -32.47 -1.38 -1.95
C VAL A 134 -33.67 -0.91 -1.12
N GLN A 135 -33.52 -0.79 0.20
CA GLN A 135 -34.60 -0.28 1.06
C GLN A 135 -34.91 1.19 0.78
N LEU A 136 -33.89 2.03 0.61
CA LEU A 136 -34.08 3.44 0.23
C LEU A 136 -34.82 3.57 -1.09
N LEU A 137 -34.39 2.84 -2.13
CA LEU A 137 -35.06 2.83 -3.42
C LEU A 137 -36.52 2.37 -3.33
N LYS A 138 -36.82 1.38 -2.49
CA LYS A 138 -38.20 0.94 -2.23
C LYS A 138 -39.04 2.00 -1.52
N LEU A 139 -38.45 2.77 -0.62
CA LEU A 139 -39.16 3.88 0.04
C LEU A 139 -39.46 5.00 -0.96
N ASP A 140 -38.51 5.34 -1.82
CA ASP A 140 -38.72 6.35 -2.86
C ASP A 140 -39.75 5.90 -3.90
N GLN A 141 -39.70 4.63 -4.30
CA GLN A 141 -40.71 4.03 -5.17
C GLN A 141 -42.11 4.12 -4.55
N ARG A 142 -42.26 3.84 -3.24
CA ARG A 142 -43.55 3.96 -2.54
C ARG A 142 -44.10 5.39 -2.56
N LYS A 143 -43.26 6.39 -2.31
CA LYS A 143 -43.67 7.81 -2.39
C LYS A 143 -44.11 8.20 -3.80
N LEU A 144 -43.38 7.72 -4.82
CA LEU A 144 -43.73 7.97 -6.22
C LEU A 144 -45.08 7.33 -6.58
N VAL A 145 -45.34 6.10 -6.12
CA VAL A 145 -46.62 5.43 -6.33
C VAL A 145 -47.78 6.15 -5.64
N GLU A 146 -47.57 6.72 -4.44
CA GLU A 146 -48.58 7.51 -3.74
C GLU A 146 -48.97 8.77 -4.52
N VAL A 147 -48.00 9.46 -5.12
CA VAL A 147 -48.24 10.71 -5.86
C VAL A 147 -48.74 10.48 -7.29
N TRP A 148 -48.23 9.44 -7.97
CA TRP A 148 -48.42 9.23 -9.41
C TRP A 148 -49.27 8.00 -9.76
N GLY A 149 -49.67 7.19 -8.78
CA GLY A 149 -50.42 5.95 -8.98
C GLY A 149 -49.55 4.73 -9.34
N GLU A 150 -50.18 3.55 -9.45
CA GLU A 150 -49.48 2.25 -9.60
C GLU A 150 -48.70 2.08 -10.91
N ALA A 151 -48.96 2.91 -11.93
CA ALA A 151 -48.29 2.82 -13.23
C ALA A 151 -46.76 2.99 -13.15
N VAL A 152 -46.23 3.63 -12.09
CA VAL A 152 -44.79 3.86 -11.89
C VAL A 152 -44.11 2.70 -11.13
N ALA A 153 -44.88 1.76 -10.57
CA ALA A 153 -44.34 0.63 -9.82
C ALA A 153 -43.84 -0.52 -10.71
N GLN A 154 -44.29 -0.58 -11.96
CA GLN A 154 -43.99 -1.68 -12.86
C GLN A 154 -42.55 -1.56 -13.36
N PRO A 155 -41.72 -2.63 -13.23
CA PRO A 155 -40.46 -2.70 -13.95
C PRO A 155 -40.75 -2.48 -15.44
N PRO A 156 -39.89 -1.78 -16.20
CA PRO A 156 -40.11 -1.61 -17.63
C PRO A 156 -40.34 -2.99 -18.24
N GLU A 157 -41.55 -3.19 -18.78
CA GLU A 157 -41.96 -4.36 -19.55
C GLU A 157 -40.78 -4.68 -20.47
N THR A 158 -40.04 -5.75 -20.17
CA THR A 158 -38.98 -6.19 -21.06
C THR A 158 -39.69 -6.63 -22.31
N GLY A 159 -39.68 -5.78 -23.33
CA GLY A 159 -40.32 -6.02 -24.61
C GLY A 159 -39.71 -7.27 -25.26
N ALA A 160 -40.23 -8.43 -24.91
CA ALA A 160 -40.12 -9.62 -25.74
C ALA A 160 -40.92 -9.33 -27.01
N PRO A 161 -40.30 -9.42 -28.21
CA PRO A 161 -41.01 -9.13 -29.44
C PRO A 161 -42.20 -10.10 -29.61
N PRO A 162 -43.40 -9.61 -29.95
CA PRO A 162 -44.55 -10.46 -30.17
C PRO A 162 -44.35 -11.24 -31.48
N GLY A 163 -44.07 -12.55 -31.40
CA GLY A 163 -44.09 -13.43 -32.58
C GLY A 163 -43.08 -14.58 -32.67
N ALA A 164 -42.70 -15.23 -31.57
CA ALA A 164 -41.98 -16.50 -31.62
C ALA A 164 -42.87 -17.63 -31.06
N GLY A 165 -43.78 -18.10 -31.91
CA GLY A 165 -44.66 -19.25 -31.71
C GLY A 165 -45.19 -19.74 -33.05
#